data_AF-Q48BD0-F1
#
_entry.id   AF-Q48BD0-F1
#
_cell.length_a   1.000
_cell.length_b   1.000
_cell.length_c   1.000
_cell.angle_alpha   90.00
_cell.angle_beta   90.00
_cell.angle_gamma   90.00
#
_symmetry.space_group_name_H-M   'P 1'
#
loop_
_entity.id
_entity.type
_entity.pdbx_description
1 polymer ?
#
loop_
_entity_poly.entity_id
_entity_poly.type
_entity_poly.pdbx_seq_one_letter_code
_entity_poly.pdbx_strand_id
1 'polypeptide(L)'
;MLPGPLVRLISPGSSCGLMSPEAFERVMEIMAGQSRSRAFSDRSRHAARLILVMGASVAEAAAATGMARQVVHRLMARIRARMEALPTDWVKVEVWLPPTEAREVLDLARMLRTSHELPAGFAEERLGPWPG
;
A
#
# COMPACT_ATOMS: atom_id res chain seq x y z
N MET A 1 -54.58 5.05 8.37
CA MET A 1 -54.07 5.46 7.05
C MET A 1 -52.55 5.55 7.19
N LEU A 2 -51.81 4.71 6.46
CA LEU A 2 -50.45 4.27 6.78
C LEU A 2 -49.38 5.37 6.58
N PRO A 3 -48.39 5.52 7.48
CA PRO A 3 -47.11 6.13 7.10
C PRO A 3 -46.35 5.11 6.25
N GLY A 4 -46.18 5.39 4.96
CA GLY A 4 -45.42 4.52 4.06
C GLY A 4 -43.96 4.36 4.54
N PRO A 5 -43.37 3.16 4.46
CA PRO A 5 -41.96 3.00 4.79
C PRO A 5 -41.14 3.68 3.70
N LEU A 6 -40.29 4.63 4.11
CA LEU A 6 -39.15 5.09 3.33
C LEU A 6 -38.20 3.91 3.18
N VAL A 7 -38.45 3.07 2.18
CA VAL A 7 -37.45 2.16 1.64
C VAL A 7 -36.34 3.05 1.09
N ARG A 8 -35.33 3.34 1.90
CA ARG A 8 -34.08 3.85 1.38
C ARG A 8 -33.59 2.76 0.43
N LEU A 9 -33.69 3.02 -0.87
CA LEU A 9 -32.93 2.32 -1.88
C LEU A 9 -31.50 2.21 -1.35
N ILE A 10 -31.10 1.02 -0.93
CA ILE A 10 -29.70 0.70 -0.76
C ILE A 10 -29.20 0.53 -2.19
N SER A 11 -28.96 1.65 -2.88
CA SER A 11 -28.02 1.67 -4.00
C SER A 11 -26.74 1.02 -3.49
N PRO A 12 -26.04 0.18 -4.29
CA PRO A 12 -24.84 -0.51 -3.83
C PRO A 12 -23.91 0.55 -3.26
N GLY A 13 -23.79 0.56 -1.93
CA GLY A 13 -22.95 1.51 -1.23
C GLY A 13 -21.58 1.41 -1.84
N SER A 14 -21.07 2.56 -2.29
CA SER A 14 -19.72 2.79 -2.75
C SER A 14 -18.75 1.82 -2.07
N SER A 15 -17.99 1.07 -2.87
CA SER A 15 -16.94 0.18 -2.38
C SER A 15 -16.12 0.90 -1.29
N CYS A 16 -16.40 0.61 -0.01
CA CYS A 16 -15.69 1.23 1.12
C CYS A 16 -14.23 0.75 1.22
N GLY A 17 -13.80 -0.14 0.31
CA GLY A 17 -12.42 -0.52 0.15
C GLY A 17 -11.60 0.62 -0.45
N LEU A 18 -10.45 0.90 0.16
CA LEU A 18 -9.47 1.85 -0.36
C LEU A 18 -8.78 1.36 -1.65
N MET A 19 -8.87 0.06 -1.96
CA MET A 19 -8.33 -0.53 -3.18
C MET A 19 -9.01 -1.87 -3.54
N SER A 20 -8.86 -2.32 -4.79
CA SER A 20 -9.33 -3.63 -5.21
C SER A 20 -8.49 -4.77 -4.61
N PRO A 21 -9.01 -6.02 -4.54
CA PRO A 21 -8.23 -7.18 -4.08
C PRO A 21 -6.93 -7.38 -4.87
N GLU A 22 -6.96 -7.16 -6.18
CA GLU A 22 -5.82 -7.34 -7.08
C GLU A 22 -4.78 -6.23 -6.89
N ALA A 23 -5.22 -5.01 -6.61
CA ALA A 23 -4.33 -3.92 -6.23
C ALA A 23 -3.66 -4.20 -4.87
N PHE A 24 -4.42 -4.75 -3.91
CA PHE A 24 -3.88 -5.14 -2.60
C PHE A 24 -2.80 -6.22 -2.71
N GLU A 25 -3.04 -7.30 -3.46
CA GLU A 25 -2.02 -8.36 -3.61
C GLU A 25 -0.75 -7.83 -4.29
N ARG A 26 -0.88 -6.99 -5.33
CA ARG A 26 0.26 -6.32 -5.97
C ARG A 26 1.08 -5.50 -4.97
N VAL A 27 0.41 -4.68 -4.15
CA VAL A 27 1.08 -3.86 -3.11
C VAL A 27 1.80 -4.76 -2.10
N MET A 28 1.13 -5.79 -1.59
CA MET A 28 1.72 -6.69 -0.59
C MET A 28 2.91 -7.48 -1.14
N GLU A 29 2.88 -7.81 -2.41
CA GLU A 29 3.94 -8.52 -3.11
C GLU A 29 5.16 -7.63 -3.37
N ILE A 30 4.93 -6.40 -3.84
CA ILE A 30 5.97 -5.37 -3.97
C ILE A 30 6.66 -5.17 -2.60
N MET A 31 5.89 -5.02 -1.53
CA MET A 31 6.41 -4.86 -0.16
C MET A 31 7.20 -6.08 0.33
N ALA A 32 6.87 -7.30 -0.12
CA ALA A 32 7.57 -8.52 0.24
C ALA A 32 8.93 -8.64 -0.48
N GLY A 33 9.00 -8.23 -1.75
CA GLY A 33 10.23 -8.28 -2.56
C GLY A 33 11.22 -7.15 -2.31
N GLN A 34 10.78 -6.03 -1.71
CA GLN A 34 11.60 -4.81 -1.60
C GLN A 34 12.39 -4.65 -0.30
N SER A 35 12.17 -5.47 0.73
CA SER A 35 12.54 -5.13 2.10
C SER A 35 13.50 -6.13 2.76
N ARG A 36 14.60 -5.62 3.37
CA ARG A 36 15.43 -6.37 4.35
C ARG A 36 14.68 -6.75 5.64
N SER A 37 13.48 -6.19 5.85
CA SER A 37 12.58 -6.49 6.97
C SER A 37 11.63 -7.66 6.65
N ARG A 38 11.35 -8.48 7.67
CA ARG A 38 10.49 -9.67 7.65
C ARG A 38 9.15 -9.41 6.95
N ALA A 39 8.74 -10.37 6.12
CA ALA A 39 7.41 -10.40 5.51
C ALA A 39 6.30 -10.33 6.57
N PHE A 40 5.15 -9.78 6.19
CA PHE A 40 3.96 -9.79 7.05
C PHE A 40 3.43 -11.20 7.22
N SER A 41 3.01 -11.55 8.43
CA SER A 41 2.33 -12.83 8.68
C SER A 41 0.97 -12.89 7.98
N ASP A 42 0.46 -14.09 7.72
CA ASP A 42 -0.86 -14.29 7.09
C ASP A 42 -1.98 -13.60 7.86
N ARG A 43 -1.91 -13.63 9.19
CA ARG A 43 -2.86 -12.92 10.06
C ARG A 43 -2.82 -11.40 9.84
N SER A 44 -1.64 -10.84 9.62
CA SER A 44 -1.47 -9.42 9.30
C SER A 44 -1.97 -9.10 7.89
N ARG A 45 -1.68 -9.97 6.90
CA ARG A 45 -2.22 -9.83 5.54
C ARG A 45 -3.75 -9.86 5.57
N HIS A 46 -4.35 -10.76 6.34
CA HIS A 46 -5.80 -10.88 6.49
C HIS A 46 -6.42 -9.62 7.13
N ALA A 47 -5.85 -9.12 8.23
CA ALA A 47 -6.30 -7.87 8.86
C ALA A 47 -6.24 -6.67 7.90
N ALA A 48 -5.15 -6.56 7.13
CA ALA A 48 -5.00 -5.50 6.14
C ALA A 48 -6.01 -5.61 4.99
N ARG A 49 -6.29 -6.84 4.51
CA ARG A 49 -7.29 -7.08 3.46
C ARG A 49 -8.69 -6.69 3.92
N LEU A 50 -9.07 -7.02 5.15
CA LEU A 50 -10.36 -6.61 5.71
C LEU A 50 -10.52 -5.09 5.69
N ILE A 51 -9.47 -4.35 6.01
CA ILE A 51 -9.53 -2.88 6.07
C ILE A 51 -9.44 -2.26 4.67
N LEU A 52 -8.42 -2.62 3.88
CA LEU A 52 -8.10 -1.95 2.62
C LEU A 52 -8.99 -2.37 1.46
N VAL A 53 -9.51 -3.61 1.48
CA VAL A 53 -10.31 -4.15 0.38
C VAL A 53 -11.79 -4.20 0.73
N MET A 54 -12.11 -4.60 1.96
CA MET A 54 -13.51 -4.77 2.39
C MET A 54 -14.07 -3.56 3.14
N GLY A 55 -13.23 -2.56 3.45
CA GLY A 55 -13.65 -1.35 4.16
C GLY A 55 -13.97 -1.54 5.65
N ALA A 56 -13.50 -2.63 6.26
CA ALA A 56 -13.70 -2.87 7.68
C ALA A 56 -12.96 -1.82 8.53
N SER A 57 -13.54 -1.46 9.68
CA SER A 57 -12.84 -0.67 10.68
C SER A 57 -11.71 -1.45 11.34
N VAL A 58 -10.76 -0.73 11.96
CA VAL A 58 -9.67 -1.33 12.76
C VAL A 58 -10.22 -2.22 13.88
N ALA A 59 -11.37 -1.84 14.45
CA ALA A 59 -12.02 -2.60 15.51
C ALA A 59 -12.58 -3.94 15.02
N GLU A 60 -13.25 -3.93 13.87
CA GLU A 60 -13.81 -5.14 13.25
C GLU A 60 -12.71 -6.08 12.77
N ALA A 61 -11.66 -5.53 12.12
CA ALA A 61 -10.51 -6.33 11.69
C ALA A 61 -9.75 -6.95 12.86
N ALA A 62 -9.59 -6.22 13.97
CA ALA A 62 -9.01 -6.73 15.20
C ALA A 62 -9.82 -7.90 15.79
N ALA A 63 -11.15 -7.74 15.86
CA ALA A 63 -12.05 -8.79 16.34
C ALA A 63 -12.01 -10.03 15.45
N ALA A 64 -12.09 -9.86 14.13
CA ALA A 64 -12.10 -10.96 13.15
C ALA A 64 -10.78 -11.75 13.10
N THR A 65 -9.66 -11.12 13.44
CA THR A 65 -8.31 -11.73 13.41
C THR A 65 -7.81 -12.17 14.78
N GLY A 66 -8.55 -11.89 15.86
CA GLY A 66 -8.11 -12.10 17.24
C GLY A 66 -6.90 -11.24 17.64
N MET A 67 -6.65 -10.13 16.92
CA MET A 67 -5.53 -9.23 17.19
C MET A 67 -5.95 -8.09 18.12
N ALA A 68 -5.03 -7.57 18.92
CA ALA A 68 -5.28 -6.33 19.66
C ALA A 68 -5.36 -5.13 18.69
N ARG A 69 -6.30 -4.20 18.92
CA ARG A 69 -6.51 -3.00 18.09
C ARG A 69 -5.23 -2.19 17.87
N GLN A 70 -4.38 -2.08 18.89
CA GLN A 70 -3.10 -1.38 18.79
C GLN A 70 -2.14 -2.04 17.79
N VAL A 71 -2.14 -3.37 17.70
CA VAL A 71 -1.31 -4.11 16.73
C VAL A 71 -1.80 -3.87 15.31
N VAL A 72 -3.12 -3.92 15.10
CA VAL A 72 -3.74 -3.62 13.79
C VAL A 72 -3.46 -2.16 13.39
N HIS A 73 -3.55 -1.21 14.32
CA HIS A 73 -3.21 0.19 14.05
C HIS A 73 -1.75 0.37 13.61
N ARG A 74 -0.80 -0.21 14.36
CA ARG A 74 0.63 -0.16 14.00
C ARG A 74 0.92 -0.86 12.67
N LEU A 75 0.23 -1.96 12.39
CA LEU A 75 0.31 -2.65 11.10
C LEU A 75 -0.13 -1.71 9.97
N MET A 76 -1.28 -1.05 10.10
CA MET A 76 -1.79 -0.15 9.06
C MET A 76 -0.88 1.07 8.85
N ALA A 77 -0.32 1.64 9.93
CA ALA A 77 0.65 2.72 9.81
C ALA A 77 1.90 2.28 9.02
N ARG A 78 2.41 1.07 9.30
CA ARG A 78 3.55 0.51 8.55
C ARG A 78 3.24 0.24 7.08
N ILE A 79 2.02 -0.23 6.78
CA ILE A 79 1.59 -0.49 5.41
C ILE A 79 1.48 0.84 4.65
N ARG A 80 0.83 1.86 5.24
CA ARG A 80 0.70 3.19 4.63
C ARG A 80 2.04 3.87 4.39
N ALA A 81 2.93 3.90 5.38
CA ALA A 81 4.27 4.49 5.23
C ALA A 81 5.07 3.81 4.09
N ARG A 82 4.90 2.50 3.91
CA ARG A 82 5.52 1.77 2.79
C ARG A 82 4.85 2.07 1.46
N MET A 83 3.53 2.24 1.43
CA MET A 83 2.80 2.64 0.22
C MET A 83 3.16 4.06 -0.22
N GLU A 84 3.33 5.00 0.72
CA GLU A 84 3.75 6.37 0.42
C GLU A 84 5.19 6.43 -0.09
N ALA A 85 6.04 5.48 0.30
CA ALA A 85 7.38 5.32 -0.24
C ALA A 85 7.40 4.69 -1.65
N LEU A 86 6.26 4.20 -2.16
CA LEU A 86 6.16 3.59 -3.49
C LEU A 86 5.70 4.62 -4.52
N PRO A 87 6.50 4.89 -5.57
CA PRO A 87 5.99 5.57 -6.76
C PRO A 87 4.83 4.83 -7.41
N THR A 88 3.75 5.58 -7.72
CA THR A 88 2.46 5.06 -8.19
C THR A 88 2.55 4.38 -9.57
N ASP A 89 3.56 4.72 -10.38
CA ASP A 89 3.71 4.25 -11.78
C ASP A 89 4.62 3.03 -11.93
N TRP A 90 5.03 2.39 -10.83
CA TRP A 90 5.96 1.27 -10.88
C TRP A 90 5.26 -0.05 -11.18
N VAL A 91 5.77 -0.76 -12.18
CA VAL A 91 5.25 -2.06 -12.63
C VAL A 91 6.15 -3.18 -12.13
N LYS A 92 5.56 -4.23 -11.56
CA LYS A 92 6.28 -5.44 -11.19
C LYS A 92 6.56 -6.28 -12.45
N VAL A 93 7.82 -6.65 -12.66
CA VAL A 93 8.25 -7.53 -13.75
C VAL A 93 8.63 -8.89 -13.16
N GLU A 94 8.01 -9.97 -13.63
CA GLU A 94 8.37 -11.36 -13.30
C GLU A 94 8.82 -12.09 -14.56
N VAL A 95 10.08 -12.55 -14.56
CA VAL A 95 10.68 -13.25 -15.71
C VAL A 95 11.80 -14.17 -15.26
N TRP A 96 11.97 -15.31 -15.93
CA TRP A 96 13.12 -16.20 -15.74
C TRP A 96 14.25 -15.76 -16.66
N LEU A 97 15.42 -15.53 -16.08
CA LEU A 97 16.63 -15.09 -16.78
C LEU A 97 17.81 -15.98 -16.40
N PRO A 98 18.81 -16.12 -17.27
CA PRO A 98 20.08 -16.71 -16.85
C PRO A 98 20.75 -15.84 -15.76
N PRO A 99 21.67 -16.41 -14.96
CA PRO A 99 22.16 -15.76 -13.74
C PRO A 99 22.82 -14.38 -13.94
N THR A 100 23.50 -14.18 -15.07
CA THR A 100 24.22 -12.94 -15.39
C THR A 100 23.23 -11.79 -15.62
N GLU A 101 22.25 -11.99 -16.49
CA GLU A 101 21.23 -11.00 -16.84
C GLU A 101 20.31 -10.73 -15.65
N ALA A 102 19.99 -11.77 -14.87
CA ALA A 102 19.25 -11.59 -13.61
C ALA A 102 19.98 -10.64 -12.65
N ARG A 103 21.32 -10.72 -12.58
CA ARG A 103 22.12 -9.83 -11.74
C ARG A 103 22.05 -8.39 -12.22
N GLU A 104 22.17 -8.17 -13.52
CA GLU A 104 22.10 -6.84 -14.13
C GLU A 104 20.74 -6.18 -13.89
N VAL A 105 19.64 -6.91 -14.09
CA VAL A 105 18.29 -6.41 -13.83
C VAL A 105 18.10 -6.07 -12.34
N LEU A 106 18.63 -6.89 -11.43
CA LEU A 106 18.55 -6.62 -9.99
C LEU A 106 19.37 -5.39 -9.57
N ASP A 107 20.54 -5.18 -10.17
CA ASP A 107 21.38 -4.02 -9.88
C ASP A 107 20.78 -2.73 -10.47
N LEU A 108 20.21 -2.78 -11.69
CA LEU A 108 19.42 -1.70 -12.27
C LEU A 108 18.21 -1.34 -11.40
N ALA A 109 17.43 -2.33 -10.97
CA ALA A 109 16.29 -2.12 -10.09
C ALA A 109 16.68 -1.55 -8.72
N ARG A 110 17.91 -1.78 -8.24
CA ARG A 110 18.43 -1.17 -7.02
C ARG A 110 18.79 0.30 -7.25
N MET A 111 19.48 0.59 -8.35
CA MET A 111 19.87 1.96 -8.72
C MET A 111 18.65 2.86 -8.89
N LEU A 112 17.64 2.42 -9.66
CA LEU A 112 16.41 3.20 -9.90
C LEU A 112 15.64 3.50 -8.60
N ARG A 113 15.69 2.61 -7.61
CA ARG A 113 15.10 2.85 -6.28
C ARG A 113 15.83 3.96 -5.55
N THR A 114 17.16 3.90 -5.46
CA THR A 114 17.94 4.92 -4.77
C THR A 114 17.81 6.29 -5.42
N SER A 115 17.70 6.36 -6.75
CA SER A 115 17.46 7.62 -7.46
C SER A 115 16.08 8.21 -7.19
N HIS A 116 15.06 7.38 -6.94
CA HIS A 116 13.70 7.83 -6.64
C HIS A 116 13.48 8.15 -5.16
N GLU A 117 14.30 7.61 -4.24
CA GLU A 117 14.27 7.97 -2.82
C GLU A 117 14.72 9.42 -2.54
N LEU A 118 15.27 10.12 -3.55
CA LEU A 118 15.52 11.56 -3.49
C LEU A 118 14.21 12.33 -3.74
N PRO A 119 13.71 13.14 -2.79
CA PRO A 119 12.50 13.92 -3.02
C PRO A 119 12.71 14.84 -4.22
N ALA A 120 11.82 14.74 -5.21
CA ALA A 120 11.75 15.56 -6.43
C ALA A 120 11.51 17.07 -6.17
N GLY A 121 11.73 17.56 -4.95
CA GLY A 121 11.49 18.94 -4.52
C GLY A 121 12.75 19.75 -4.17
N PHE A 122 13.96 19.24 -4.40
CA PHE A 122 15.20 19.98 -4.06
C PHE A 122 15.99 20.53 -5.26
N ALA A 123 15.50 20.34 -6.49
CA ALA A 123 16.24 20.74 -7.69
C ALA A 123 15.73 22.03 -8.38
N GLU A 124 14.68 22.68 -7.88
CA GLU A 124 14.05 23.81 -8.59
C GLU A 124 13.75 25.02 -7.70
N GLU A 125 14.66 25.39 -6.79
CA GLU A 125 14.61 26.69 -6.09
C GLU A 125 16.01 27.23 -5.78
N ARG A 126 16.82 27.42 -6.83
CA ARG A 126 18.11 28.14 -6.73
C ARG A 126 18.34 29.17 -7.84
N LEU A 127 17.28 29.79 -8.34
CA LEU A 127 17.35 31.00 -9.17
C LEU A 127 16.44 32.09 -8.58
N GLY A 128 17.01 32.96 -7.76
CA GLY A 128 16.35 34.19 -7.27
C GLY A 128 17.07 34.83 -6.08
N PRO A 129 17.34 36.15 -6.09
CA PRO A 129 18.28 36.80 -5.18
C PRO A 129 17.67 37.09 -3.81
N TRP A 130 18.44 36.92 -2.74
CA TRP A 130 18.07 37.44 -1.43
C TRP A 130 18.57 38.88 -1.25
N PRO A 131 17.75 39.79 -0.67
CA PRO A 131 18.12 41.17 -0.39
C PRO A 131 18.94 41.27 0.90
N GLY A 132 19.88 42.20 0.94
CA GLY A 132 20.72 42.55 2.09
C GLY A 132 21.99 43.25 1.64
#